data_AF-A0A8T3Q2L6-F1
#
_entry.id   AF-A0A8T3Q2L6-F1
#
_cell.length_a   1.000
_cell.length_b   1.000
_cell.length_c   1.000
_cell.angle_alpha   90.00
_cell.angle_beta   90.00
_cell.angle_gamma   90.00
#
_symmetry.space_group_name_H-M   'P 1'
#
loop_
_entity.id
_entity.type
_entity.pdbx_description
1 polymer ?
#
loop_
_entity_poly.entity_id
_entity_poly.type
_entity_poly.pdbx_seq_one_letter_code
_entity_poly.pdbx_strand_id
1 'polypeptide(L)'
;PIVWWILARSTFGFEIRTVGANPNAARYAGMRPAVVTMTTMAASGLLAGLAGVVEILGVTGFINTSYGTSVGFDAISVALLGRAHPVGILFSAILFGAMRAGAPEMQLDAGIPVEIIDVLQGIILLFLAADILVRRLLRIRVARAGVDELQTVTRSYGEQTAR
;
A
#
# COMPACT_ATOMS: atom_id res chain seq x y z
N PRO A 1 10.46 6.58 -8.69
CA PRO A 1 10.90 7.99 -8.52
C PRO A 1 9.86 9.00 -9.03
N ILE A 2 9.35 8.85 -10.27
CA ILE A 2 8.35 9.75 -10.87
C ILE A 2 7.04 9.77 -10.06
N VAL A 3 6.53 8.59 -9.70
CA VAL A 3 5.31 8.44 -8.88
C VAL A 3 5.46 9.13 -7.52
N TRP A 4 6.63 9.03 -6.88
CA TRP A 4 6.90 9.73 -5.62
C TRP A 4 6.86 11.24 -5.79
N TRP A 5 7.47 11.76 -6.85
CA TRP A 5 7.50 13.19 -7.10
C TRP A 5 6.10 13.75 -7.41
N ILE A 6 5.30 13.04 -8.22
CA ILE A 6 3.92 13.38 -8.49
C ILE A 6 3.11 13.36 -7.19
N LEU A 7 3.20 12.31 -6.38
CA LEU A 7 2.46 12.25 -5.14
C LEU A 7 2.91 13.33 -4.15
N ALA A 8 4.21 13.54 -3.95
CA ALA A 8 4.73 14.44 -2.92
C ALA A 8 4.63 15.93 -3.29
N ARG A 9 4.79 16.29 -4.56
CA ARG A 9 4.97 17.69 -5.00
C ARG A 9 3.81 18.24 -5.84
N SER A 10 2.89 17.42 -6.34
CA SER A 10 1.78 17.89 -7.19
C SER A 10 0.49 18.21 -6.40
N THR A 11 -0.32 19.11 -6.96
CA THR A 11 -1.69 19.40 -6.51
C THR A 11 -2.57 18.16 -6.56
N PHE A 12 -2.40 17.32 -7.60
CA PHE A 12 -3.11 16.05 -7.75
C PHE A 12 -2.82 15.09 -6.58
N GLY A 13 -1.56 14.98 -6.15
CA GLY A 13 -1.19 14.18 -4.98
C GLY A 13 -1.75 14.71 -3.66
N PHE A 14 -1.93 16.02 -3.54
CA PHE A 14 -2.59 16.64 -2.38
C PHE A 14 -4.09 16.34 -2.36
N GLU A 15 -4.78 16.43 -3.50
CA GLU A 15 -6.20 16.08 -3.62
C GLU A 15 -6.44 14.60 -3.24
N ILE A 16 -5.60 13.69 -3.74
CA ILE A 16 -5.69 12.25 -3.41
C ILE A 16 -5.58 12.02 -1.90
N ARG A 17 -4.57 12.61 -1.25
CA ARG A 17 -4.38 12.47 0.20
C ARG A 17 -5.54 13.04 1.00
N THR A 18 -6.06 14.18 0.57
CA THR A 18 -7.12 14.89 1.29
C THR A 18 -8.46 14.15 1.16
N VAL A 19 -8.78 13.66 -0.05
CA VAL A 19 -9.96 12.81 -0.29
C VAL A 19 -9.84 11.48 0.45
N GLY A 20 -8.64 10.89 0.48
CA GLY A 20 -8.37 9.63 1.21
C GLY A 20 -8.47 9.77 2.73
N ALA A 21 -8.16 10.94 3.29
CA ALA A 21 -8.28 11.19 4.73
C ALA A 21 -9.74 11.43 5.16
N ASN A 22 -10.48 12.29 4.44
CA ASN A 22 -11.89 12.51 4.69
C ASN A 22 -12.60 13.07 3.44
N PRO A 23 -13.45 12.27 2.76
CA PRO A 23 -14.13 12.71 1.53
C PRO A 23 -15.14 13.83 1.77
N ASN A 24 -15.74 13.90 2.96
CA ASN A 24 -16.69 14.96 3.31
C ASN A 24 -15.97 16.29 3.50
N ALA A 25 -14.86 16.30 4.24
CA ALA A 25 -14.02 17.49 4.42
C ALA A 25 -13.44 17.98 3.10
N ALA A 26 -13.01 17.06 2.21
CA ALA A 26 -12.54 17.41 0.88
C ALA A 26 -13.63 18.12 0.04
N ARG A 27 -14.88 17.68 0.16
CA ARG A 27 -16.02 18.31 -0.54
C ARG A 27 -16.31 19.72 -0.02
N TYR A 28 -16.15 19.96 1.28
CA TYR A 28 -16.26 21.31 1.86
C TYR A 28 -15.14 22.24 1.40
N ALA A 29 -13.94 21.71 1.12
CA ALA A 29 -12.82 22.47 0.58
C ALA A 29 -12.90 22.72 -0.95
N GLY A 30 -14.04 22.40 -1.59
CA GLY A 30 -14.26 22.65 -3.02
C GLY A 30 -13.72 21.57 -3.96
N MET A 31 -13.14 20.47 -3.43
CA MET A 31 -12.71 19.34 -4.26
C MET A 31 -13.91 18.47 -4.67
N ARG A 32 -13.77 17.71 -5.76
CA ARG A 32 -14.77 16.74 -6.24
C ARG A 32 -14.28 15.31 -5.98
N PRO A 33 -14.61 14.69 -4.82
CA PRO A 33 -14.09 13.37 -4.44
C PRO A 33 -14.30 12.30 -5.51
N ALA A 34 -15.46 12.29 -6.17
CA ALA A 34 -15.77 11.31 -7.21
C ALA A 34 -14.80 11.38 -8.40
N VAL A 35 -14.43 12.59 -8.84
CA VAL A 35 -13.51 12.78 -9.97
C VAL A 35 -12.08 12.40 -9.57
N VAL A 36 -11.66 12.79 -8.37
CA VAL A 36 -10.34 12.44 -7.83
C VAL A 36 -10.20 10.92 -7.70
N THR A 37 -11.21 10.23 -7.16
CA THR A 37 -11.20 8.77 -7.06
C THR A 37 -11.17 8.10 -8.43
N MET A 38 -11.97 8.56 -9.40
CA MET A 38 -12.01 7.99 -10.75
C MET A 38 -10.68 8.17 -11.50
N THR A 39 -10.11 9.37 -11.47
CA THR A 39 -8.81 9.66 -12.09
C THR A 39 -7.68 8.89 -11.43
N THR A 40 -7.71 8.74 -10.11
CA THR A 40 -6.73 7.93 -9.36
C THR A 40 -6.84 6.45 -9.71
N MET A 41 -8.06 5.91 -9.76
CA MET A 41 -8.33 4.54 -10.19
C MET A 41 -7.81 4.29 -11.61
N ALA A 42 -8.15 5.18 -12.56
CA ALA A 42 -7.68 5.09 -13.95
C ALA A 42 -6.14 5.13 -14.04
N ALA A 43 -5.49 6.05 -13.33
CA ALA A 43 -4.04 6.14 -13.29
C ALA A 43 -3.40 4.89 -12.66
N SER A 44 -3.97 4.36 -11.57
CA SER A 44 -3.47 3.13 -10.93
C SER A 44 -3.63 1.90 -11.82
N GLY A 45 -4.75 1.77 -12.52
CA GLY A 45 -5.01 0.69 -13.46
C GLY A 45 -4.06 0.73 -14.66
N LEU A 46 -3.76 1.93 -15.17
CA LEU A 46 -2.77 2.11 -16.24
C LEU A 46 -1.38 1.63 -15.77
N LEU A 47 -0.93 2.05 -14.58
CA LEU A 47 0.37 1.65 -14.03
C LEU A 47 0.44 0.14 -13.76
N ALA A 48 -0.62 -0.45 -13.19
CA ALA A 48 -0.70 -1.88 -12.94
C ALA A 48 -0.70 -2.69 -14.26
N GLY A 49 -1.42 -2.19 -15.27
CA GLY A 49 -1.45 -2.77 -16.61
C GLY A 49 -0.08 -2.75 -17.27
N LEU A 50 0.63 -1.61 -17.24
CA LEU A 50 1.99 -1.51 -17.77
C LEU A 50 2.96 -2.47 -17.06
N ALA A 51 2.87 -2.58 -15.74
CA ALA A 51 3.70 -3.52 -14.98
C ALA A 51 3.45 -4.98 -15.42
N GLY A 52 2.19 -5.38 -15.57
CA GLY A 52 1.84 -6.72 -16.04
C GLY A 52 2.30 -7.00 -17.48
N VAL A 53 2.18 -6.01 -18.38
CA VAL A 53 2.64 -6.13 -19.77
C VAL A 53 4.15 -6.35 -19.84
N VAL A 54 4.93 -5.62 -19.04
CA VAL A 54 6.39 -5.75 -19.01
C VAL A 54 6.81 -7.15 -18.54
N GLU A 55 6.16 -7.70 -17.52
CA GLU A 55 6.49 -9.03 -16.99
C GLU A 55 6.11 -10.15 -17.96
N ILE A 56 4.90 -10.08 -18.54
CA ILE A 56 4.39 -11.12 -19.43
C ILE A 56 5.14 -11.12 -20.76
N LEU A 57 5.34 -9.95 -21.38
CA LEU A 57 6.04 -9.86 -22.68
C LEU A 57 7.56 -9.92 -22.55
N GLY A 58 8.12 -9.49 -21.42
CA GLY A 58 9.56 -9.39 -21.22
C GLY A 58 10.21 -10.65 -20.66
N VAL A 59 9.57 -11.32 -19.70
CA VAL A 59 10.19 -12.43 -18.95
C VAL A 59 9.55 -13.76 -19.32
N THR A 60 8.23 -13.89 -19.15
CA THR A 60 7.55 -15.19 -19.23
C THR A 60 7.21 -15.60 -20.67
N GLY A 61 6.82 -14.65 -21.52
CA GLY A 61 6.40 -14.89 -22.91
C GLY A 61 5.00 -15.50 -23.09
N PHE A 62 4.35 -15.95 -22.02
CA PHE A 62 2.99 -16.50 -22.02
C PHE A 62 2.29 -16.24 -20.68
N ILE A 63 0.95 -16.29 -20.69
CA ILE A 63 0.13 -16.08 -19.48
C ILE A 63 -0.07 -17.42 -18.77
N ASN A 64 0.40 -17.53 -17.54
CA ASN A 64 0.13 -18.66 -16.67
C ASN A 64 -1.15 -18.41 -15.85
N THR A 65 -2.00 -19.43 -15.68
CA THR A 65 -3.24 -19.37 -14.87
C THR A 65 -2.99 -18.88 -13.44
N SER A 66 -1.84 -19.20 -12.85
CA SER A 66 -1.49 -18.81 -11.48
C SER A 66 -0.82 -17.45 -11.33
N TYR A 67 -0.64 -16.71 -12.43
CA TYR A 67 0.09 -15.43 -12.44
C TYR A 67 -0.59 -14.38 -11.54
N GLY A 68 -1.91 -14.20 -11.67
CA GLY A 68 -2.65 -13.21 -10.90
C GLY A 68 -2.68 -13.48 -9.40
N THR A 69 -2.72 -14.76 -9.01
CA THR A 69 -2.76 -15.17 -7.60
C THR A 69 -1.41 -15.03 -6.92
N SER A 70 -0.32 -15.42 -7.58
CA SER A 70 1.03 -15.38 -6.99
C SER A 70 1.60 -13.95 -6.96
N VAL A 71 1.69 -13.29 -8.11
CA VAL A 71 2.30 -11.96 -8.22
C VAL A 71 1.52 -10.90 -7.44
N GLY A 72 0.19 -11.00 -7.43
CA GLY A 72 -0.67 -10.10 -6.65
C GLY A 72 -0.50 -10.24 -5.14
N PHE A 73 -0.34 -11.48 -4.65
CA PHE A 73 -0.11 -11.75 -3.23
C PHE A 73 1.24 -11.21 -2.76
N ASP A 74 2.30 -11.44 -3.54
CA ASP A 74 3.65 -10.93 -3.24
C ASP A 74 3.67 -9.40 -3.26
N ALA A 75 2.95 -8.77 -4.19
CA ALA A 75 2.84 -7.32 -4.30
C ALA A 75 2.22 -6.68 -3.05
N ILE A 76 1.26 -7.34 -2.39
CA ILE A 76 0.69 -6.86 -1.11
C ILE A 76 1.79 -6.84 -0.04
N SER A 77 2.57 -7.91 0.07
CA SER A 77 3.66 -8.04 1.03
C SER A 77 4.72 -6.96 0.82
N VAL A 78 5.12 -6.73 -0.43
CA VAL A 78 6.07 -5.67 -0.82
C VAL A 78 5.53 -4.28 -0.49
N ALA A 79 4.23 -4.03 -0.72
CA ALA A 79 3.60 -2.74 -0.40
C ALA A 79 3.55 -2.46 1.11
N LEU A 80 3.25 -3.50 1.89
CA LEU A 80 3.24 -3.42 3.36
C LEU A 80 4.64 -3.21 3.92
N LEU A 81 5.64 -3.93 3.39
CA LEU A 81 7.04 -3.81 3.82
C LEU A 81 7.57 -2.39 3.56
N GLY A 82 7.21 -1.83 2.41
CA GLY A 82 7.50 -0.44 2.04
C GLY A 82 6.68 0.62 2.78
N ARG A 83 5.75 0.24 3.67
CA ARG A 83 4.85 1.13 4.43
C ARG A 83 4.10 2.13 3.56
N ALA A 84 3.66 1.71 2.37
CA ALA A 84 3.04 2.58 1.36
C ALA A 84 3.91 3.79 0.91
N HIS A 85 5.19 3.83 1.28
CA HIS A 85 6.12 4.85 0.81
C HIS A 85 6.77 4.36 -0.49
N PRO A 86 6.70 5.12 -1.59
CA PRO A 86 7.14 4.65 -2.91
C PRO A 86 8.64 4.32 -2.98
N VAL A 87 9.47 4.96 -2.16
CA VAL A 87 10.90 4.60 -2.05
C VAL A 87 11.08 3.28 -1.30
N GLY A 88 10.29 3.04 -0.24
CA GLY A 88 10.32 1.78 0.50
C GLY A 88 9.82 0.61 -0.34
N ILE A 89 8.79 0.84 -1.16
CA ILE A 89 8.29 -0.14 -2.14
C ILE A 89 9.37 -0.50 -3.15
N LEU A 90 10.16 0.46 -3.64
CA LEU A 90 11.24 0.19 -4.59
C LEU A 90 12.29 -0.76 -4.01
N PHE A 91 12.80 -0.48 -2.80
CA PHE A 91 13.78 -1.36 -2.15
C PHE A 91 13.20 -2.74 -1.82
N SER A 92 11.94 -2.79 -1.38
CA SER A 92 11.25 -4.05 -1.06
C SER A 92 11.03 -4.90 -2.32
N ALA A 93 10.65 -4.27 -3.43
CA ALA A 93 10.45 -4.94 -4.71
C ALA A 93 11.76 -5.50 -5.28
N ILE A 94 12.87 -4.78 -5.13
CA ILE A 94 14.20 -5.26 -5.54
C ILE A 94 14.59 -6.48 -4.71
N LEU A 95 14.37 -6.47 -3.40
CA LEU A 95 14.67 -7.62 -2.54
C LEU A 95 13.86 -8.86 -2.93
N PHE A 96 12.53 -8.73 -3.04
CA PHE A 96 11.65 -9.84 -3.42
C PHE A 96 11.94 -10.33 -4.84
N GLY A 97 12.22 -9.42 -5.77
CA GLY A 97 12.62 -9.74 -7.14
C GLY A 97 13.96 -10.47 -7.19
N ALA A 98 14.96 -10.04 -6.42
CA ALA A 98 16.25 -10.70 -6.34
C ALA A 98 16.14 -12.12 -5.74
N MET A 99 15.34 -12.30 -4.70
CA MET A 99 15.06 -13.63 -4.15
C MET A 99 14.42 -14.53 -5.21
N ARG A 100 13.40 -14.04 -5.92
CA ARG A 100 12.69 -14.80 -6.95
C ARG A 100 13.58 -15.12 -8.16
N ALA A 101 14.44 -14.20 -8.58
CA ALA A 101 15.39 -14.40 -9.67
C ALA A 101 16.50 -15.39 -9.31
N GLY A 102 16.91 -15.44 -8.04
CA GLY A 102 17.90 -16.40 -7.54
C GLY A 102 17.35 -17.83 -7.31
N ALA A 103 16.02 -17.99 -7.25
CA ALA A 103 15.37 -19.29 -7.04
C ALA A 103 15.79 -20.38 -8.04
N PRO A 104 15.70 -20.18 -9.37
CA PRO A 104 16.07 -21.20 -10.34
C PRO A 104 17.55 -21.56 -10.30
N GLU A 105 18.44 -20.59 -10.09
CA GLU A 105 19.90 -20.82 -9.98
C GLU A 105 20.22 -21.72 -8.77
N MET A 106 19.58 -21.46 -7.62
CA MET A 106 19.73 -22.29 -6.42
C MET A 106 19.20 -23.72 -6.59
N GLN A 107 18.15 -23.89 -7.39
CA GLN A 107 17.62 -25.21 -7.70
C GLN A 107 18.57 -26.02 -8.59
N LEU A 108 19.23 -25.35 -9.55
CA LEU A 108 20.16 -25.97 -10.48
C LEU A 108 21.49 -26.39 -9.82
N ASP A 109 22.07 -25.53 -8.98
CA ASP A 109 23.40 -25.76 -8.40
C ASP A 109 23.35 -26.49 -7.05
N ALA A 110 22.43 -26.10 -6.16
CA ALA A 110 22.39 -26.58 -4.78
C ALA A 110 21.33 -27.65 -4.52
N GLY A 111 20.49 -27.98 -5.52
CA GLY A 111 19.38 -28.92 -5.38
C GLY A 111 18.29 -28.48 -4.39
N ILE A 112 18.25 -27.18 -4.07
CA ILE A 112 17.31 -26.63 -3.09
C ILE A 112 15.98 -26.32 -3.81
N PRO A 113 14.83 -26.80 -3.31
CA PRO A 113 13.53 -26.51 -3.91
C PRO A 113 13.19 -25.01 -3.83
N VAL A 114 12.55 -24.48 -4.88
CA VAL A 114 12.16 -23.06 -4.99
C VAL A 114 11.16 -22.63 -3.91
N GLU A 115 10.44 -23.60 -3.34
CA GLU A 115 9.47 -23.44 -2.25
C GLU A 115 10.10 -22.83 -0.99
N ILE A 116 11.43 -22.96 -0.81
CA ILE A 116 12.13 -22.32 0.31
C ILE A 116 12.01 -20.79 0.25
N ILE A 117 11.99 -20.21 -0.94
CA ILE A 117 11.84 -18.76 -1.11
C ILE A 117 10.43 -18.32 -0.75
N ASP A 118 9.40 -19.09 -1.12
CA ASP A 118 8.02 -18.82 -0.74
C ASP A 118 7.84 -18.88 0.79
N VAL A 119 8.49 -19.86 1.44
CA VAL A 119 8.51 -19.97 2.91
C VAL A 119 9.20 -18.76 3.55
N LEU A 120 10.34 -18.33 3.03
CA LEU A 120 11.06 -17.15 3.54
C LEU A 120 10.23 -15.87 3.39
N GLN A 121 9.60 -15.66 2.24
CA GLN A 121 8.70 -14.53 2.01
C GLN A 121 7.49 -14.58 2.95
N GLY A 122 6.93 -15.77 3.19
CA GLY A 122 5.87 -16.00 4.16
C GLY A 122 6.29 -15.65 5.59
N ILE A 123 7.52 -15.99 6.00
CA ILE A 123 8.07 -15.62 7.31
C ILE A 123 8.24 -14.10 7.43
N ILE A 124 8.73 -13.44 6.38
CA ILE A 124 8.82 -11.96 6.35
C ILE A 124 7.45 -11.34 6.54
N LEU A 125 6.45 -11.84 5.82
CA LEU A 125 5.06 -11.38 5.95
C LEU A 125 4.50 -11.65 7.35
N LEU A 126 4.80 -12.80 7.95
CA LEU A 126 4.41 -13.13 9.32
C LEU A 126 4.97 -12.11 10.32
N PHE A 127 6.26 -11.76 10.23
CA PHE A 127 6.87 -10.74 11.10
C PHE A 127 6.25 -9.37 10.91
N LEU A 128 5.92 -9.01 9.66
CA LEU A 128 5.27 -7.74 9.35
C LEU A 128 3.85 -7.66 9.95
N ALA A 129 3.08 -8.74 9.82
CA ALA A 129 1.76 -8.86 10.45
C ALA A 129 1.87 -8.86 11.97
N ALA A 130 2.90 -9.51 12.53
CA ALA A 130 3.16 -9.53 13.95
C ALA A 130 3.43 -8.12 14.52
N ASP A 131 4.21 -7.26 13.87
CA ASP A 131 4.41 -5.87 14.32
C ASP A 131 3.08 -5.11 14.44
N ILE A 132 2.21 -5.23 13.42
CA ILE A 132 0.89 -4.60 13.42
C ILE A 132 0.02 -5.17 14.55
N LEU A 133 0.02 -6.50 14.72
CA LEU A 133 -0.76 -7.19 15.76
C LEU A 133 -0.28 -6.81 17.16
N VAL A 134 1.03 -6.79 17.39
CA VAL A 134 1.65 -6.41 18.67
C VAL A 134 1.33 -4.96 19.02
N ARG A 135 1.46 -4.02 18.07
CA ARG A 135 1.06 -2.62 18.28
C ARG A 135 -0.42 -2.49 18.63
N ARG A 136 -1.27 -3.29 17.98
CA ARG A 136 -2.73 -3.27 18.21
C ARG A 136 -3.12 -3.87 19.55
N LEU A 137 -2.50 -4.99 19.94
CA LEU A 137 -2.76 -5.68 21.21
C LEU A 137 -2.18 -4.92 22.41
N LEU A 138 -0.94 -4.43 22.30
CA LEU A 138 -0.26 -3.70 23.38
C LEU A 138 -0.72 -2.24 23.53
N ARG A 139 -1.69 -1.79 22.72
CA ARG A 139 -2.41 -0.52 22.83
C ARG A 139 -1.52 0.63 23.32
N ILE A 140 -0.42 0.87 22.62
CA ILE A 140 0.36 2.11 22.80
C ILE A 140 -0.60 3.24 22.40
N ARG A 141 -1.25 3.84 23.39
CA ARG A 141 -2.17 4.98 23.31
C ARG A 141 -1.45 6.26 22.87
N VAL A 142 -0.61 6.22 21.84
CA VAL A 142 -0.04 7.45 21.28
C VAL A 142 -1.10 8.03 20.35
N ALA A 143 -1.73 9.10 20.84
CA ALA A 143 -2.54 10.07 20.10
C ALA A 143 -3.96 9.68 19.62
N ARG A 144 -4.85 9.32 20.56
CA ARG A 144 -6.29 9.64 20.45
C ARG A 144 -6.78 10.71 21.43
N ALA A 145 -5.87 11.35 22.16
CA ALA A 145 -6.21 12.41 23.12
C ALA A 145 -6.76 13.70 22.49
N GLY A 146 -6.53 13.95 21.19
CA GLY A 146 -6.97 15.20 20.54
C GLY A 146 -8.38 15.19 19.93
N VAL A 147 -9.05 14.03 19.84
CA VAL A 147 -10.38 13.94 19.20
C VAL A 147 -11.52 13.93 20.24
N ASP A 148 -11.28 13.43 21.45
CA ASP A 148 -12.27 13.46 22.54
C ASP A 148 -12.51 14.88 23.09
N GLU A 149 -11.50 15.76 23.03
CA GLU A 149 -11.60 17.14 23.52
C GLU A 149 -12.45 18.03 22.59
N LEU A 150 -12.39 17.80 21.26
CA LEU A 150 -13.24 18.52 20.29
C LEU A 150 -14.72 18.06 20.33
N GLN A 151 -14.99 16.82 20.76
CA GLN A 151 -16.36 16.33 20.94
C GLN A 151 -17.01 16.83 22.23
N THR A 152 -16.24 17.12 23.28
CA THR A 152 -16.76 17.69 24.53
C THR A 152 -17.06 19.19 24.39
N VAL A 153 -16.22 19.95 23.68
CA VAL A 153 -16.44 21.40 23.47
C VAL A 153 -17.64 21.69 22.57
N THR A 154 -17.87 20.89 21.51
CA THR A 154 -19.03 21.06 20.62
C THR A 154 -20.36 20.73 21.30
N ARG A 155 -20.37 19.77 22.24
CA ARG A 155 -21.58 19.39 22.98
C ARG A 155 -22.00 20.43 24.02
N SER A 156 -21.04 21.17 24.58
CA SER A 156 -21.29 22.17 25.63
C SER A 156 -21.92 23.48 25.12
N TYR A 157 -21.75 23.82 23.83
CA TYR A 157 -22.33 25.05 23.26
C TYR A 157 -23.75 24.86 22.70
N GLY A 158 -24.14 23.64 22.34
CA GLY A 158 -25.45 23.33 21.77
C GLY A 158 -26.60 23.24 22.77
N GLU A 159 -26.32 23.09 24.07
CA GLU A 159 -27.35 22.98 25.12
C GLU A 159 -27.73 24.33 25.75
N GLN A 160 -26.95 25.40 25.54
CA GLN A 160 -27.15 26.68 26.24
C GLN A 160 -28.05 27.68 25.50
N THR A 161 -28.51 27.38 24.27
CA THR A 161 -29.44 28.23 23.51
C THR A 161 -30.88 27.71 23.52
N ALA A 162 -31.18 26.65 24.28
CA ALA A 162 -32.51 26.04 24.39
C ALA A 162 -33.19 26.29 25.75
N ARG A 163 -32.92 27.44 26.38
CA ARG A 163 -33.68 27.93 27.54
C ARG A 163 -34.07 29.39 27.36
#